data_AF-A0A6C0JYN2-F1
#
_entry.id   AF-A0A6C0JYN2-F1
#
_cell.length_a   1.000
_cell.length_b   1.000
_cell.length_c   1.000
_cell.angle_alpha   90.00
_cell.angle_beta   90.00
_cell.angle_gamma   90.00
#
_symmetry.space_group_name_H-M   'P 1'
#
loop_
_entity.id
_entity.type
_entity.pdbx_description
1 polymer ?
#
loop_
_entity_poly.entity_id
_entity_poly.type
_entity_poly.pdbx_seq_one_letter_code
_entity_poly.pdbx_strand_id
1 'polypeptide(L)'
;MLSLVLFILLILVITQRTNNHKKDDLHILMRQSARYATASLQDESPLIATLHVNYAAAYFYAAKDIATENEIFNATGIDTKTYKQHLNKIQDTVTKRTVQSCPEFSGEVDSYIARIAGEN
;
A
#
# COMPACT_ATOMS: atom_id res chain seq x y z
N MET A 1 27.01 13.99 37.00
CA MET A 1 26.05 12.85 37.08
C MET A 1 24.63 13.30 36.76
N LEU A 2 24.04 14.27 37.48
CA LEU A 2 22.66 14.74 37.22
C LEU A 2 22.42 15.26 35.78
N SER A 3 23.33 16.10 35.26
CA SER A 3 23.22 16.61 33.88
C SER A 3 23.28 15.50 32.82
N LEU A 4 24.03 14.43 33.07
CA LEU A 4 24.13 13.29 32.16
C LEU A 4 22.82 12.49 32.16
N VAL A 5 22.23 12.28 33.35
CA VAL A 5 20.93 11.61 33.50
C VAL A 5 19.84 12.40 32.79
N LEU A 6 19.79 13.73 32.99
CA LEU A 6 18.84 14.61 32.30
C LEU A 6 19.00 14.54 30.77
N PHE A 7 20.22 14.51 30.28
CA PHE A 7 20.50 14.40 28.85
C PHE A 7 20.03 13.06 28.27
N ILE A 8 20.28 11.95 28.98
CA ILE A 8 19.78 10.61 28.59
C ILE A 8 18.25 10.58 28.58
N LEU A 9 17.60 11.12 29.61
CA LEU A 9 16.13 11.19 29.67
C LEU A 9 15.56 12.01 28.52
N LEU A 10 16.20 13.14 28.16
CA LEU A 10 15.78 13.94 27.01
C LEU A 10 15.87 13.14 25.70
N ILE A 11 16.97 12.42 25.48
CA ILE A 11 17.13 11.55 24.29
C ILE A 11 16.05 10.47 24.25
N LEU A 12 15.76 9.82 25.38
CA LEU A 12 14.72 8.81 25.47
C LEU A 12 13.34 9.37 25.13
N VAL A 13 12.99 10.56 25.64
CA VAL A 13 11.72 11.23 25.34
C VAL A 13 11.61 11.59 23.86
N ILE A 14 12.67 12.15 23.27
CA ILE A 14 12.71 12.48 21.84
C ILE A 14 12.53 11.20 20.99
N THR A 15 13.27 10.14 21.33
CA THR A 15 13.21 8.87 20.59
C THR A 15 11.82 8.23 20.68
N GLN A 16 11.22 8.22 21.87
CA GLN A 16 9.87 7.69 22.06
C GLN A 16 8.83 8.49 21.26
N ARG A 17 8.93 9.82 21.25
CA ARG A 17 8.03 10.68 20.46
C ARG A 17 8.16 10.43 18.96
N THR A 18 9.39 10.36 18.45
CA THR A 18 9.64 10.06 17.03
C THR A 18 9.08 8.70 16.64
N ASN A 19 9.27 7.68 17.48
CA ASN A 19 8.73 6.34 17.22
C ASN A 19 7.21 6.32 17.22
N ASN A 20 6.55 7.10 18.10
CA ASN A 20 5.09 7.21 18.10
C ASN A 20 4.57 7.87 16.83
N HIS A 21 5.17 8.99 16.39
CA HIS A 21 4.78 9.63 15.14
C HIS A 21 4.94 8.69 13.93
N LYS A 22 6.06 7.95 13.85
CA LYS A 22 6.26 6.97 12.77
C LYS A 22 5.14 5.92 12.77
N LYS A 23 4.72 5.42 13.94
CA LYS A 23 3.60 4.47 14.03
C LYS A 23 2.29 5.08 13.55
N ASP A 24 1.99 6.32 13.93
CA ASP A 24 0.79 7.03 13.49
C ASP A 24 0.77 7.24 11.97
N ASP A 25 1.90 7.65 11.39
CA ASP A 25 2.06 7.83 9.94
C ASP A 25 1.82 6.52 9.19
N LEU A 26 2.42 5.41 9.65
CA LEU A 26 2.21 4.09 9.05
C LEU A 26 0.74 3.64 9.15
N HIS A 27 0.09 3.89 10.29
CA HIS A 27 -1.33 3.63 10.44
C HIS A 27 -2.18 4.43 9.46
N ILE A 28 -1.87 5.70 9.24
CA ILE A 28 -2.56 6.56 8.29
C ILE A 28 -2.38 6.03 6.87
N LEU A 29 -1.15 5.77 6.45
CA LEU A 29 -0.85 5.30 5.09
C LEU A 29 -1.51 3.96 4.80
N MET A 30 -1.35 2.97 5.67
CA MET A 30 -1.96 1.65 5.48
C MET A 30 -3.48 1.70 5.49
N ARG A 31 -4.07 2.55 6.35
CA ARG A 31 -5.53 2.78 6.36
C ARG A 31 -6.02 3.44 5.07
N GLN A 32 -5.32 4.46 4.56
CA GLN A 32 -5.71 5.11 3.31
C GLN A 32 -5.59 4.14 2.13
N SER A 33 -4.52 3.37 2.08
CA SER A 33 -4.37 2.27 1.12
C SER A 33 -5.59 1.36 1.14
N ALA A 34 -5.99 0.88 2.32
CA ALA A 34 -7.13 -0.03 2.46
C ALA A 34 -8.47 0.64 2.09
N ARG A 35 -8.67 1.91 2.45
CA ARG A 35 -9.87 2.66 2.09
C ARG A 35 -10.05 2.78 0.59
N TYR A 36 -9.00 3.16 -0.14
CA TYR A 36 -9.06 3.28 -1.59
C TYR A 36 -9.17 1.93 -2.29
N ALA A 37 -8.55 0.87 -1.74
CA ALA A 37 -8.75 -0.49 -2.24
C ALA A 37 -10.21 -0.92 -2.13
N THR A 38 -10.85 -0.68 -0.99
CA THR A 38 -12.29 -0.95 -0.79
C THR A 38 -13.15 -0.09 -1.71
N ALA A 39 -12.86 1.21 -1.84
CA ALA A 39 -13.61 2.11 -2.73
C ALA A 39 -13.57 1.62 -4.19
N SER A 40 -12.41 1.18 -4.66
CA SER A 40 -12.27 0.66 -6.04
C SER A 40 -13.17 -0.54 -6.35
N LEU A 41 -13.51 -1.35 -5.34
CA LEU A 41 -14.43 -2.47 -5.49
C LEU A 41 -15.90 -2.02 -5.52
N GLN A 42 -16.20 -0.84 -4.98
CA GLN A 42 -17.55 -0.28 -4.88
C GLN A 42 -17.87 0.67 -6.04
N ASP A 43 -16.86 1.23 -6.71
CA ASP A 43 -17.08 2.13 -7.84
C ASP A 43 -17.71 1.37 -9.02
N GLU A 44 -18.78 1.92 -9.59
CA GLU A 44 -19.40 1.39 -10.80
C GLU A 44 -18.58 1.73 -12.05
N SER A 45 -18.00 2.93 -12.11
CA SER A 45 -17.15 3.35 -13.22
C SER A 45 -15.82 2.59 -13.21
N PRO A 46 -15.48 1.81 -14.27
CA PRO A 46 -14.20 1.09 -14.35
C PRO A 46 -12.97 2.01 -14.26
N LEU A 47 -13.06 3.21 -14.84
CA LEU A 47 -11.99 4.20 -14.79
C LEU A 47 -11.76 4.74 -13.37
N ILE A 48 -12.84 5.05 -12.64
CA ILE A 48 -12.73 5.56 -11.25
C ILE A 48 -12.23 4.45 -10.32
N ALA A 49 -12.68 3.21 -10.49
CA ALA A 49 -12.12 2.08 -9.76
C ALA A 49 -10.61 1.94 -9.99
N THR A 50 -10.17 2.08 -11.25
CA THR A 50 -8.73 2.02 -11.61
C THR A 50 -7.95 3.14 -10.93
N LEU A 51 -8.51 4.35 -10.88
CA LEU A 51 -7.92 5.47 -10.13
C LEU A 51 -7.76 5.14 -8.64
N HIS A 52 -8.83 4.68 -7.98
CA HIS A 52 -8.79 4.37 -6.55
C HIS A 52 -7.84 3.21 -6.24
N VAL A 53 -7.80 2.14 -7.04
CA VAL A 53 -6.86 1.04 -6.75
C VAL A 53 -5.40 1.46 -6.95
N ASN A 54 -5.12 2.42 -7.85
CA ASN A 54 -3.79 3.00 -8.00
C ASN A 54 -3.41 3.90 -6.81
N TYR A 55 -4.36 4.67 -6.27
CA TYR A 55 -4.15 5.41 -5.03
C TYR A 55 -3.89 4.47 -3.85
N ALA A 56 -4.62 3.35 -3.78
CA ALA A 56 -4.37 2.33 -2.77
C ALA A 56 -2.91 1.86 -2.81
N ALA A 57 -2.41 1.49 -3.99
CA ALA A 57 -1.01 1.11 -4.16
C ALA A 57 -0.03 2.24 -3.85
N ALA A 58 -0.31 3.48 -4.22
CA ALA A 58 0.55 4.61 -3.89
C ALA A 58 0.72 4.76 -2.37
N TYR A 59 -0.36 4.70 -1.59
CA TYR A 59 -0.27 4.76 -0.12
C TYR A 59 0.44 3.54 0.48
N PHE A 60 0.23 2.34 -0.07
CA PHE A 60 0.94 1.13 0.36
C PHE A 60 2.45 1.24 0.14
N TYR A 61 2.87 1.65 -1.07
CA TYR A 61 4.29 1.80 -1.39
C TYR A 61 4.93 2.97 -0.63
N ALA A 62 4.20 4.07 -0.42
CA ALA A 62 4.68 5.14 0.46
C ALA A 62 4.98 4.65 1.89
N ALA A 63 4.17 3.73 2.44
CA ALA A 63 4.47 3.12 3.73
C ALA A 63 5.74 2.25 3.68
N LYS A 64 5.94 1.51 2.58
CA LYS A 64 7.14 0.66 2.36
C LYS A 64 8.41 1.47 2.12
N ASP A 65 8.30 2.69 1.59
CA ASP A 65 9.46 3.56 1.35
C ASP A 65 10.04 4.13 2.66
N ILE A 66 9.22 4.23 3.71
CA ILE A 66 9.62 4.81 5.01
C ILE A 66 9.77 3.77 6.14
N ALA A 67 9.38 2.52 5.89
CA ALA A 67 9.41 1.47 6.89
C ALA A 67 9.60 0.05 6.31
N THR A 68 10.30 -0.78 7.07
CA THR A 68 10.41 -2.22 6.79
C THR A 68 9.10 -2.94 7.04
N GLU A 69 8.95 -4.14 6.49
CA GLU A 69 7.74 -4.97 6.68
C GLU A 69 7.47 -5.27 8.17
N ASN A 70 8.53 -5.48 8.96
CA ASN A 70 8.43 -5.67 10.41
C ASN A 70 7.98 -4.41 11.14
N GLU A 71 8.46 -3.23 10.73
CA GLU A 71 8.01 -1.96 11.32
C GLU A 71 6.55 -1.66 10.99
N ILE A 72 6.11 -1.95 9.76
CA ILE A 72 4.70 -1.86 9.36
C ILE A 72 3.86 -2.81 10.21
N PHE A 73 4.26 -4.08 10.31
CA PHE A 73 3.55 -5.06 11.14
C PHE A 73 3.47 -4.63 12.61
N ASN A 74 4.58 -4.18 13.19
CA ASN A 74 4.63 -3.72 14.58
C ASN A 74 3.81 -2.44 14.83
N ALA A 75 3.67 -1.59 13.82
CA ALA A 75 2.87 -0.37 13.91
C ALA A 75 1.39 -0.67 13.75
N THR A 76 1.00 -1.46 12.75
CA THR A 76 -0.38 -1.55 12.27
C THR A 76 -1.03 -2.92 12.44
N GLY A 77 -0.27 -3.97 12.79
CA GLY A 77 -0.72 -5.35 12.81
C GLY A 77 -0.96 -5.98 11.42
N ILE A 78 -0.55 -5.29 10.34
CA ILE A 78 -0.81 -5.75 8.97
C ILE A 78 0.40 -6.52 8.45
N ASP A 79 0.18 -7.76 8.02
CA ASP A 79 1.19 -8.51 7.28
C ASP A 79 1.34 -7.93 5.86
N THR A 80 2.50 -7.35 5.59
CA THR A 80 2.77 -6.59 4.36
C THR A 80 2.66 -7.48 3.11
N LYS A 81 3.07 -8.75 3.21
CA LYS A 81 3.06 -9.69 2.08
C LYS A 81 1.63 -10.10 1.73
N THR A 82 0.84 -10.47 2.72
CA THR A 82 -0.57 -10.82 2.59
C THR A 82 -1.36 -9.64 2.05
N TYR A 83 -1.16 -8.45 2.63
CA TYR A 83 -1.81 -7.23 2.15
C TYR A 83 -1.50 -6.95 0.67
N LYS A 84 -0.23 -7.05 0.26
CA LYS A 84 0.18 -6.88 -1.14
C LYS A 84 -0.52 -7.88 -2.08
N GLN A 85 -0.67 -9.14 -1.66
CA GLN A 85 -1.36 -10.15 -2.46
C GLN A 85 -2.83 -9.77 -2.68
N HIS A 86 -3.52 -9.32 -1.63
CA HIS A 86 -4.90 -8.84 -1.75
C HIS A 86 -5.00 -7.60 -2.65
N LEU A 87 -4.10 -6.64 -2.47
CA LEU A 87 -4.08 -5.42 -3.27
C LEU A 87 -3.85 -5.72 -4.76
N ASN A 88 -2.88 -6.58 -5.09
CA ASN A 88 -2.62 -7.00 -6.46
C ASN A 88 -3.83 -7.71 -7.09
N LYS A 89 -4.56 -8.52 -6.32
CA LYS A 89 -5.79 -9.17 -6.79
C LYS A 89 -6.90 -8.16 -7.09
N ILE A 90 -7.04 -7.12 -6.27
CA ILE A 90 -8.00 -6.03 -6.53
C ILE A 90 -7.59 -5.27 -7.79
N GLN A 91 -6.30 -4.95 -7.95
CA GLN A 91 -5.79 -4.30 -9.16
C GLN A 91 -6.07 -5.11 -10.43
N ASP A 92 -5.79 -6.42 -10.41
CA ASP A 92 -6.09 -7.32 -11.53
C ASP A 92 -7.59 -7.35 -11.85
N THR A 93 -8.44 -7.47 -10.82
CA THR A 93 -9.90 -7.47 -10.98
C THR A 93 -10.40 -6.19 -11.64
N VAL A 94 -9.96 -5.03 -11.15
CA VAL A 94 -10.36 -3.71 -11.65
C VAL A 94 -9.82 -3.47 -13.07
N THR A 95 -8.59 -3.89 -13.35
CA THR A 95 -7.97 -3.79 -14.68
C THR A 95 -8.74 -4.62 -15.70
N LYS A 96 -9.06 -5.89 -15.36
CA LYS A 96 -9.87 -6.76 -16.22
C LYS A 96 -11.25 -6.16 -16.50
N ARG A 97 -11.93 -5.64 -15.47
CA ARG A 97 -13.21 -4.96 -15.62
C ARG A 97 -13.12 -3.75 -16.56
N THR A 98 -12.02 -3.01 -16.49
CA THR A 98 -11.76 -1.85 -17.33
C THR A 98 -11.58 -2.23 -18.79
N VAL A 99 -10.76 -3.23 -19.10
CA VAL A 99 -10.58 -3.72 -20.48
C VAL A 99 -11.87 -4.34 -21.02
N GLN A 100 -12.66 -5.03 -20.19
CA GLN A 100 -13.96 -5.58 -20.59
C GLN A 100 -14.96 -4.49 -20.97
N SER A 101 -14.94 -3.35 -20.27
CA SER A 101 -15.86 -2.23 -20.51
C SER A 101 -15.38 -1.29 -21.61
N CYS A 102 -14.06 -1.19 -21.78
CA CYS A 102 -13.37 -0.33 -22.76
C CYS A 102 -12.27 -1.16 -23.46
N PRO A 103 -12.62 -2.03 -24.43
CA PRO A 103 -11.66 -2.90 -25.10
C PRO A 103 -10.53 -2.16 -25.81
N GLU A 104 -10.76 -0.89 -26.18
CA GLU A 104 -9.76 0.01 -26.76
C GLU A 104 -8.59 0.33 -25.82
N PHE A 105 -8.73 0.07 -24.52
CA PHE A 105 -7.63 0.18 -23.55
C PHE A 105 -6.75 -1.07 -23.50
N SER A 106 -7.09 -2.13 -24.24
CA SER A 106 -6.21 -3.29 -24.42
C SER A 106 -4.95 -2.88 -25.18
N GLY A 107 -3.78 -3.12 -24.57
CA GLY A 107 -2.49 -2.93 -25.23
C GLY A 107 -2.06 -4.12 -26.08
N GLU A 108 -0.95 -3.96 -26.79
CA GLU A 108 -0.26 -5.09 -27.44
C GLU A 108 0.38 -5.99 -26.38
N VAL A 109 0.23 -7.30 -26.55
CA VAL A 109 0.75 -8.31 -25.63
C VAL A 109 2.01 -8.94 -26.23
N ASP A 110 3.12 -8.86 -25.50
CA ASP A 110 4.33 -9.60 -25.85
C ASP A 110 4.08 -11.11 -25.70
N SER A 111 4.24 -11.84 -26.80
CA SER A 111 3.91 -13.27 -26.87
C SER A 111 4.81 -14.16 -26.00
N TYR A 112 6.06 -13.75 -25.73
CA TYR A 112 6.96 -14.48 -24.84
C TYR A 112 6.52 -14.30 -23.39
N ILE A 113 6.20 -13.08 -22.98
CA ILE A 113 5.72 -12.78 -21.63
C ILE A 113 4.33 -13.41 -21.39
N ALA A 114 3.42 -13.34 -22.35
CA ALA A 114 2.09 -13.97 -22.25
C ALA A 114 2.17 -15.48 -22.00
N ARG A 115 3.11 -16.16 -22.65
CA ARG A 115 3.33 -17.60 -22.45
C ARG A 115 3.80 -17.91 -21.03
N ILE A 116 4.67 -17.07 -20.46
CA ILE A 116 5.14 -17.22 -19.07
C ILE A 116 4.00 -16.92 -18.10
N ALA A 117 3.16 -15.92 -18.41
CA ALA A 117 2.03 -15.52 -17.59
C ALA A 117 0.85 -16.51 -17.64
N GLY A 118 0.79 -17.38 -18.65
CA GLY A 118 -0.29 -18.35 -18.85
C GLY A 118 -1.56 -17.74 -19.48
N GLU A 119 -1.41 -16.68 -20.27
CA GLU A 119 -2.52 -15.97 -20.93
C GLU A 119 -2.78 -16.44 -22.38
N ASN A 120 -2.44 -17.70 -22.70
CA ASN A 120 -2.54 -18.30 -24.04
C ASN A 120 -3.53 -19.48 -24.09
#